data_AF-A0A958CSX8-F1
#
_entry.id   AF-A0A958CSX8-F1
#
_cell.length_a   1.000
_cell.length_b   1.000
_cell.length_c   1.000
_cell.angle_alpha   90.00
_cell.angle_beta   90.00
_cell.angle_gamma   90.00
#
_symmetry.space_group_name_H-M   'P 1'
#
loop_
_entity.id
_entity.type
_entity.pdbx_description
1 polymer ?
#
loop_
_entity_poly.entity_id
_entity_poly.type
_entity_poly.pdbx_seq_one_letter_code
_entity_poly.pdbx_strand_id
1 'polypeptide(L)'
;LAVYRSRTGGNEWEALTKGLPQRDCYVNVLRDAMAIDKLDSCGVYFGTTGGQVYASADAGDNWSAVVHDLPAVLSVEVQTLS
;
A
#
# COMPACT_ATOMS: atom_id res chain seq x y z
N LEU A 1 -9.43 5.22 3.27
CA LEU A 1 -8.00 5.00 2.97
C LEU A 1 -7.83 4.95 1.47
N ALA A 2 -6.80 5.62 0.93
CA ALA A 2 -6.54 5.66 -0.50
C ALA A 2 -5.03 5.77 -0.75
N VAL A 3 -4.55 5.10 -1.80
CA VAL A 3 -3.24 5.37 -2.40
C VAL A 3 -3.48 6.15 -3.68
N TYR A 4 -2.64 7.15 -3.97
CA TYR A 4 -2.74 7.91 -5.22
C TYR A 4 -1.58 7.55 -6.13
N ARG A 5 -1.87 7.35 -7.41
CA ARG A 5 -0.88 7.05 -8.44
C ARG A 5 -0.93 8.10 -9.54
N SER A 6 0.24 8.46 -10.06
CA SER A 6 0.37 9.24 -11.29
C SER A 6 1.08 8.40 -12.34
N ARG A 7 0.58 8.46 -13.58
CA ARG A 7 1.25 7.91 -14.77
C ARG A 7 1.82 9.01 -15.68
N THR A 8 1.66 10.27 -15.28
CA THR A 8 2.01 11.46 -16.06
C THR A 8 3.16 12.25 -15.43
N GLY A 9 3.91 11.63 -14.51
CA GLY A 9 5.00 12.30 -13.79
C GLY A 9 4.53 13.30 -12.73
N GLY A 10 3.29 13.17 -12.25
CA GLY A 10 2.73 13.98 -11.16
C GLY A 10 1.73 15.05 -11.57
N ASN A 11 1.41 15.18 -12.86
CA ASN A 11 0.43 16.15 -13.36
C ASN A 11 -1.02 15.72 -13.08
N GLU A 12 -1.30 14.43 -13.16
CA GLU A 12 -2.60 13.83 -12.91
C GLU A 12 -2.47 12.67 -11.92
N TRP A 13 -3.48 12.51 -11.07
CA TRP A 13 -3.50 11.50 -10.02
C TRP A 13 -4.84 10.79 -9.99
N GLU A 14 -4.81 9.48 -9.85
CA GLU A 14 -5.99 8.65 -9.64
C GLU A 14 -6.00 8.06 -8.23
N ALA A 15 -7.18 7.99 -7.63
CA ALA A 15 -7.37 7.38 -6.32
C ALA A 15 -7.54 5.86 -6.48
N LEU A 16 -6.67 5.10 -5.83
CA LEU A 16 -6.65 3.65 -5.81
C LEU A 16 -7.20 3.15 -4.48
N THR A 17 -8.47 2.73 -4.48
CA THR A 17 -9.25 2.45 -3.26
C THR A 17 -9.85 1.06 -3.20
N LYS A 18 -9.84 0.31 -4.30
CA LYS A 18 -10.51 -0.99 -4.40
C LYS A 18 -9.84 -2.00 -3.47
N GLY A 19 -10.60 -2.48 -2.48
CA GLY A 19 -10.11 -3.40 -1.43
C GLY A 19 -9.59 -2.70 -0.16
N LEU A 20 -9.54 -1.36 -0.14
CA LEU A 20 -9.15 -0.59 1.06
C LEU A 20 -10.39 -0.11 1.84
N PRO A 21 -10.31 0.02 3.19
CA PRO A 21 -11.41 0.58 3.98
C PRO A 21 -11.74 2.02 3.59
N GLN A 22 -13.02 2.28 3.27
CA GLN A 22 -13.50 3.59 2.85
C GLN A 22 -14.26 4.36 3.94
N ARG A 23 -14.55 3.72 5.08
CA ARG A 23 -15.28 4.32 6.21
C ARG A 23 -14.59 3.91 7.51
N ASP A 24 -14.78 4.73 8.54
CA ASP A 24 -14.37 4.45 9.93
C ASP A 24 -12.89 4.00 10.06
N CYS A 25 -12.02 4.58 9.23
CA CYS A 25 -10.62 4.18 9.12
C CYS A 25 -9.72 5.37 9.53
N TYR A 26 -9.28 5.35 10.78
CA TYR A 26 -8.48 6.40 11.41
C TYR A 26 -7.06 5.90 11.71
N VAL A 27 -6.29 5.68 10.65
CA VAL A 27 -4.91 5.17 10.73
C VAL A 27 -3.97 6.04 9.90
N ASN A 28 -2.69 6.04 10.24
CA ASN A 28 -1.64 6.68 9.46
C ASN A 28 -0.81 5.64 8.71
N VAL A 29 -0.19 6.06 7.61
CA VAL A 29 0.91 5.34 6.94
C VAL A 29 2.17 6.17 7.17
N LEU A 30 3.16 5.58 7.84
CA LEU A 30 4.42 6.27 8.15
C LEU A 30 5.33 6.32 6.92
N ARG A 31 6.32 7.23 6.95
CA ARG A 31 7.22 7.50 5.82
C ARG A 31 7.85 6.24 5.23
N ASP A 32 8.34 5.36 6.08
CA ASP A 32 9.06 4.16 5.69
C ASP A 32 8.14 2.93 5.62
N ALA A 33 6.84 3.11 5.85
CA ALA A 33 5.84 2.03 5.86
C ALA A 33 5.21 1.79 4.48
N MET A 34 5.90 2.15 3.39
CA MET A 34 5.48 1.82 2.02
C MET A 34 6.70 1.39 1.20
N ALA A 35 6.55 0.30 0.46
CA ALA A 35 7.59 -0.24 -0.43
C ALA A 35 6.98 -0.84 -1.70
N ILE A 36 7.84 -1.09 -2.67
CA ILE A 36 7.50 -1.74 -3.93
C ILE A 36 8.42 -2.93 -4.19
N ASP A 37 7.95 -3.90 -4.98
CA ASP A 37 8.82 -4.93 -5.54
C ASP A 37 9.37 -4.53 -6.92
N LYS A 38 10.09 -5.47 -7.57
CA LYS A 38 10.69 -5.29 -8.90
C LYS A 38 10.07 -6.19 -9.97
N LEU A 39 8.86 -6.70 -9.76
CA LEU A 39 8.15 -7.51 -10.75
C LEU A 39 7.59 -6.62 -11.88
N ASP A 40 7.31 -7.22 -13.04
CA ASP A 40 6.76 -6.50 -14.20
C ASP A 40 5.42 -5.82 -13.85
N SER A 41 4.54 -6.55 -13.18
CA SER A 41 3.39 -5.97 -12.47
C SER A 41 3.85 -5.55 -11.09
N CYS A 42 4.35 -4.32 -10.99
CA CYS A 42 4.91 -3.77 -9.76
C CYS A 42 3.95 -3.95 -8.59
N GLY A 43 4.37 -4.75 -7.60
CA GLY A 43 3.65 -4.87 -6.36
C GLY A 43 3.89 -3.68 -5.45
N VAL A 44 2.84 -3.22 -4.77
CA VAL A 44 2.88 -2.09 -3.84
C VAL A 44 2.38 -2.57 -2.49
N TYR A 45 3.11 -2.23 -1.43
CA TYR A 45 2.87 -2.72 -0.08
C TYR A 45 2.92 -1.55 0.87
N PHE A 46 1.98 -1.46 1.81
CA PHE A 46 2.07 -0.46 2.87
C PHE A 46 1.50 -0.95 4.20
N GLY A 47 2.09 -0.46 5.28
CA GLY A 47 1.70 -0.72 6.66
C GLY A 47 0.99 0.48 7.28
N THR A 48 0.07 0.20 8.20
CA THR A 48 -0.65 1.24 8.95
C THR A 48 -0.19 1.28 10.41
N THR A 49 -0.38 2.42 11.07
CA THR A 49 -0.22 2.53 12.53
C THR A 49 -1.27 1.72 13.30
N GLY A 50 -2.32 1.23 12.62
CA GLY A 50 -3.33 0.33 13.18
C GLY A 50 -2.98 -1.16 13.09
N GLY A 51 -1.79 -1.51 12.60
CA GLY A 51 -1.30 -2.89 12.60
C GLY A 51 -1.71 -3.72 11.38
N GLN A 52 -2.22 -3.10 10.32
CA GLN A 52 -2.52 -3.79 9.07
C GLN A 52 -1.38 -3.60 8.05
N VAL A 53 -1.14 -4.63 7.23
CA VAL A 53 -0.32 -4.53 6.03
C VAL A 53 -1.21 -4.84 4.83
N TYR A 54 -1.25 -3.92 3.87
CA TYR A 54 -1.96 -4.09 2.61
C TYR A 54 -0.97 -4.31 1.48
N ALA A 55 -1.36 -5.14 0.52
CA ALA A 55 -0.61 -5.44 -0.68
C ALA A 55 -1.49 -5.35 -1.92
N SER A 56 -0.90 -4.87 -3.00
CA SER A 56 -1.41 -4.96 -4.36
C SER A 56 -0.34 -5.59 -5.24
N ALA A 57 -0.72 -6.52 -6.12
CA ALA A 57 0.16 -7.16 -7.10
C ALA A 57 -0.06 -6.61 -8.53
N ASP A 58 -0.79 -5.50 -8.66
CA ASP A 58 -1.24 -4.92 -9.92
C ASP A 58 -1.12 -3.38 -9.91
N ALA A 59 0.02 -2.89 -9.43
CA ALA A 59 0.35 -1.46 -9.37
C ALA A 59 -0.66 -0.60 -8.58
N GLY A 60 -1.41 -1.20 -7.67
CA GLY A 60 -2.41 -0.56 -6.81
C GLY A 60 -3.85 -0.65 -7.31
N ASP A 61 -4.14 -1.33 -8.42
CA ASP A 61 -5.51 -1.41 -8.96
C ASP A 61 -6.44 -2.22 -8.04
N ASN A 62 -5.93 -3.25 -7.35
CA ASN A 62 -6.63 -4.04 -6.34
C ASN A 62 -5.76 -4.24 -5.10
N TRP A 63 -6.35 -4.02 -3.92
CA TRP A 63 -5.68 -4.20 -2.63
C TRP A 63 -6.26 -5.36 -1.84
N SER A 64 -5.40 -6.01 -1.06
CA SER A 64 -5.76 -7.01 -0.06
C SER A 64 -5.02 -6.73 1.24
N ALA A 65 -5.68 -6.95 2.38
CA ALA A 65 -4.98 -7.01 3.66
C ALA A 65 -4.29 -8.37 3.77
N VAL A 66 -2.96 -8.38 3.83
CA VAL A 66 -2.17 -9.61 3.93
C VAL A 66 -1.80 -9.95 5.37
N VAL A 67 -1.83 -8.95 6.27
CA VAL A 67 -1.63 -9.11 7.71
C VAL A 67 -2.52 -8.14 8.48
N HIS A 68 -2.99 -8.56 9.64
CA HIS A 68 -3.74 -7.78 10.62
C HIS A 68 -3.18 -7.98 12.04
N ASP A 69 -3.66 -7.18 12.99
CA ASP A 69 -3.39 -7.27 14.44
C ASP A 69 -1.91 -7.22 14.87
N LEU A 70 -1.08 -6.53 14.08
CA LEU A 70 0.27 -6.17 14.52
C LEU A 70 0.24 -4.96 15.47
N PRO A 71 1.32 -4.71 16.22
CA PRO A 71 1.65 -3.37 16.67
C PRO A 71 1.75 -2.39 15.49
N ALA A 72 1.84 -1.09 15.78
CA ALA A 72 2.00 -0.07 14.75
C ALA A 72 3.15 -0.41 13.79
N VAL A 73 2.88 -0.46 12.49
CA VAL A 73 3.88 -0.78 11.47
C VAL A 73 4.72 0.47 11.21
N LEU A 74 6.00 0.40 11.58
CA LEU A 74 6.94 1.53 11.45
C LEU A 74 7.59 1.61 10.07
N SER A 75 7.92 0.44 9.51
CA SER A 75 8.50 0.31 8.18
C SER A 75 7.99 -0.95 7.47
N VAL A 76 8.06 -0.93 6.14
CA VAL A 76 7.81 -2.07 5.27
C VAL A 76 8.96 -2.15 4.28
N GLU A 77 9.56 -3.32 4.14
CA GLU A 77 10.58 -3.61 3.14
C GLU A 77 10.20 -4.86 2.35
N VAL A 78 10.54 -4.88 1.07
CA VAL A 78 10.15 -5.95 0.14
C VAL A 78 11.37 -6.37 -0.66
N GLN A 79 11.51 -7.68 -0.86
CA GLN A 79 12.56 -8.28 -1.66
C GLN A 79 11.97 -9.28 -2.65
N THR A 80 12.35 -9.15 -3.92
CA THR A 80 12.10 -10.19 -4.93
C THR A 80 13.21 -11.21 -4.87
N LEU A 81 12.87 -12.49 -4.79
CA LEU A 81 13.82 -13.60 -4.83
C LEU A 81 14.02 -14.05 -6.28
N SER A 82 15.27 -14.29 -6.66
CA SER A 82 15.70 -14.81 -7.97
C SER A 82 16.04 -16.28 -7.91
#